data_AF-A0A8S4SNF7-F1
#
_entry.id   AF-A0A8S4SNF7-F1
#
_cell.length_a   1.000
_cell.length_b   1.000
_cell.length_c   1.000
_cell.angle_alpha   90.00
_cell.angle_beta   90.00
_cell.angle_gamma   90.00
#
_symmetry.space_group_name_H-M   'P 1'
#
loop_
_entity.id
_entity.type
_entity.pdbx_description
1 polymer ?
#
loop_
_entity_poly.entity_id
_entity_poly.type
_entity_poly.pdbx_seq_one_letter_code
_entity_poly.pdbx_strand_id
1 'polypeptide(L)'
;MSERKVLNKYYPPDFDPSKIPRMKLAKNRQYTVRLMAPFNMRCATCGEYIYKGKKFNARKEDVENEDYLGIRIYRFYIKVSRSYLMPSS
;
A
#
# COMPACT_ATOMS: atom_id res chain seq x y z
N MET A 1 25.61 1.13 11.32
CA MET A 1 24.40 1.67 10.68
C MET A 1 24.61 3.14 10.45
N SER A 2 24.39 3.64 9.24
CA SER A 2 24.43 5.09 8.96
C SER A 2 23.31 5.81 9.74
N GLU A 3 23.47 7.10 9.99
CA GLU A 3 22.50 7.90 10.73
C GLU A 3 21.15 8.00 10.01
N ARG A 4 20.04 8.07 10.76
CA ARG A 4 18.69 8.22 10.17
C ARG A 4 18.54 9.53 9.37
N LYS A 5 19.29 10.57 9.76
CA LYS A 5 19.27 11.90 9.15
C LYS A 5 20.66 12.28 8.67
N VAL A 6 21.13 11.61 7.62
CA VAL A 6 22.42 11.94 7.01
C VAL A 6 22.36 13.34 6.37
N LEU A 7 23.23 14.24 6.82
CA LEU A 7 23.37 15.60 6.26
C LEU A 7 23.91 15.56 4.82
N ASN A 8 24.99 14.80 4.59
CA ASN A 8 25.69 14.77 3.31
C ASN A 8 25.77 13.34 2.76
N LYS A 9 25.37 13.17 1.50
CA LYS A 9 25.60 11.94 0.73
C LYS A 9 26.76 12.21 -0.24
N TYR A 10 27.69 11.28 -0.35
CA TYR A 10 28.77 11.38 -1.34
C TYR A 10 28.18 11.20 -2.74
N TYR A 11 28.44 12.16 -3.63
CA TYR A 11 28.16 12.06 -5.06
C TYR A 11 29.50 11.97 -5.80
N PRO A 12 29.65 11.04 -6.77
CA PRO A 12 30.87 10.96 -7.56
C PRO A 12 31.07 12.22 -8.42
N PRO A 13 32.32 12.57 -8.79
CA PRO A 13 32.63 13.81 -9.52
C PRO A 13 31.97 13.89 -10.90
N ASP A 14 31.69 12.74 -11.53
CA ASP A 14 31.02 12.67 -12.84
C ASP A 14 29.48 12.55 -12.75
N PHE A 15 28.90 12.77 -11.56
CA PHE A 15 27.46 12.63 -11.35
C PHE A 15 26.68 13.73 -12.08
N ASP A 16 25.97 13.32 -13.13
CA ASP A 16 25.03 14.19 -13.85
C ASP A 16 23.57 13.78 -13.53
N PRO A 17 22.80 14.64 -12.84
CA PRO A 17 21.40 14.35 -12.50
C PRO A 17 20.51 14.15 -13.73
N SER A 18 20.90 14.64 -14.90
CA SER A 18 20.15 14.55 -16.16
C SER A 18 20.16 13.13 -16.75
N LYS A 19 21.18 12.33 -16.42
CA LYS A 19 21.37 10.97 -16.94
C LYS A 19 20.61 9.91 -16.13
N ILE A 20 19.95 10.29 -15.05
CA ILE A 20 19.25 9.36 -14.16
C ILE A 20 17.91 8.95 -14.80
N PRO A 21 17.69 7.65 -15.07
CA PRO A 21 16.43 7.20 -15.61
C PRO A 21 15.32 7.37 -14.57
N ARG A 22 14.23 8.04 -14.94
CA ARG A 22 13.00 7.99 -14.14
C ARG A 22 12.36 6.64 -14.32
N MET A 23 12.18 5.91 -13.22
CA MET A 23 11.48 4.62 -13.26
C MET A 23 10.07 4.84 -13.80
N LYS A 24 9.72 4.19 -14.91
CA LYS A 24 8.36 4.18 -15.44
C LYS A 24 7.57 3.12 -14.68
N LEU A 25 6.73 3.54 -13.74
CA LEU A 25 5.84 2.63 -13.02
C LEU A 25 4.48 2.58 -13.70
N ALA A 26 3.86 1.40 -13.64
CA ALA A 26 2.49 1.23 -14.11
C ALA A 26 1.52 2.14 -13.34
N LYS A 27 0.50 2.68 -14.03
CA LYS A 27 -0.52 3.57 -13.44
C LYS A 27 -1.26 2.89 -12.28
N ASN A 28 -1.60 1.60 -12.40
CA ASN A 28 -2.31 0.82 -11.39
C ASN A 28 -1.36 0.07 -10.45
N ARG A 29 -0.42 0.80 -9.83
CA ARG A 29 0.48 0.19 -8.86
C ARG A 29 -0.24 -0.02 -7.54
N GLN A 30 -0.21 -1.26 -7.05
CA GLN A 30 -0.60 -1.56 -5.68
C GLN A 30 0.53 -1.21 -4.71
N TYR A 31 0.22 -0.42 -3.69
CA TYR A 31 1.15 -0.02 -2.63
C TYR A 31 0.83 -0.74 -1.33
N THR A 32 1.84 -1.27 -0.64
CA THR A 32 1.64 -1.84 0.69
C THR A 32 1.61 -0.74 1.74
N VAL A 33 0.53 -0.64 2.50
CA VAL A 33 0.33 0.34 3.57
C VAL A 33 -0.09 -0.35 4.87
N ARG A 34 0.29 0.22 6.01
CA ARG A 34 -0.15 -0.27 7.32
C ARG A 34 -1.33 0.58 7.81
N LEU A 35 -2.50 -0.02 7.94
CA LEU A 35 -3.74 0.67 8.31
C LEU A 35 -4.47 -0.03 9.47
N MET A 36 -5.43 0.66 10.09
CA MET A 36 -6.34 0.08 11.08
C MET A 36 -7.72 -0.10 10.47
N ALA A 37 -8.45 -1.15 10.87
CA ALA A 37 -9.84 -1.33 10.48
C ALA A 37 -10.70 -0.15 10.99
N PRO A 38 -11.42 0.57 10.12
CA PRO A 38 -12.20 1.74 10.52
C PRO A 38 -13.50 1.37 11.25
N PHE A 39 -14.06 0.20 10.96
CA PHE A 39 -15.30 -0.31 11.54
C PHE A 39 -15.20 -1.81 11.82
N ASN A 40 -16.15 -2.31 12.61
CA ASN A 40 -16.29 -3.73 12.89
C ASN A 40 -16.82 -4.43 11.63
N MET A 41 -16.19 -5.53 11.23
CA MET A 41 -16.61 -6.34 10.08
C MET A 41 -16.49 -7.83 10.40
N ARG A 42 -17.32 -8.65 9.76
CA ARG A 42 -17.27 -10.11 9.88
C ARG A 42 -16.85 -10.70 8.54
N CYS A 43 -15.86 -11.59 8.57
CA CYS A 43 -15.44 -12.27 7.36
C CYS A 43 -16.52 -13.26 6.90
N ALA A 44 -16.94 -13.16 5.64
CA ALA A 44 -17.96 -14.05 5.08
C ALA A 44 -17.48 -15.50 4.94
N THR A 45 -16.17 -15.73 4.75
CA THR A 45 -15.63 -17.08 4.51
C THR A 45 -15.25 -17.81 5.79
N CYS A 46 -14.52 -17.18 6.70
CA CYS A 46 -14.07 -17.82 7.95
C CYS A 46 -14.94 -17.48 9.18
N GLY A 47 -15.89 -16.56 9.05
CA GLY A 47 -16.74 -16.12 10.16
C GLY A 47 -16.03 -15.31 11.25
N GLU A 48 -14.73 -15.03 11.12
CA GLU A 48 -13.93 -14.26 12.09
C GLU A 48 -14.43 -12.81 12.18
N TYR A 49 -14.58 -12.32 13.41
CA TYR A 49 -14.89 -10.93 13.69
C TYR A 49 -13.61 -10.08 13.73
N ILE A 50 -13.60 -9.03 12.92
CA ILE A 50 -12.55 -8.01 12.87
C ILE A 50 -13.11 -6.78 13.56
N TYR A 51 -12.61 -6.49 14.75
CA TYR A 51 -12.98 -5.29 15.47
C TYR A 51 -12.25 -4.06 14.94
N LYS A 52 -12.88 -2.90 15.10
CA LYS A 52 -12.31 -1.58 14.83
C LYS A 52 -10.95 -1.46 15.52
N GLY A 53 -9.98 -0.87 14.82
CA GLY A 53 -8.63 -0.64 15.34
C GLY A 53 -7.65 -1.81 15.14
N LYS A 54 -8.08 -2.98 14.65
CA LYS A 54 -7.15 -4.07 14.29
C LYS A 54 -6.21 -3.59 13.17
N LYS A 55 -4.89 -3.73 13.39
CA LYS A 55 -3.84 -3.29 12.46
C LYS A 55 -3.61 -4.33 11.37
N PHE A 56 -3.50 -3.88 10.12
CA PHE A 56 -3.26 -4.72 8.95
C PHE A 56 -2.17 -4.13 8.05
N ASN A 57 -1.42 -5.01 7.39
CA ASN A 57 -0.66 -4.66 6.20
C ASN A 57 -1.58 -4.89 4.99
N ALA A 58 -2.09 -3.80 4.44
CA ALA A 58 -3.05 -3.81 3.34
C ALA A 58 -2.39 -3.39 2.03
N ARG A 59 -2.98 -3.77 0.89
CA ARG A 59 -2.61 -3.21 -0.41
C ARG A 59 -3.58 -2.08 -0.75
N LYS A 60 -3.06 -0.91 -1.09
CA LYS A 60 -3.78 0.26 -1.56
C LYS A 60 -3.70 0.32 -3.09
N GLU A 61 -4.83 0.58 -3.71
CA GLU A 61 -4.96 0.86 -5.14
C GLU A 61 -5.80 2.13 -5.33
N ASP A 62 -5.49 2.88 -6.38
CA ASP A 62 -6.27 4.04 -6.79
C ASP A 62 -7.34 3.53 -7.77
N VAL A 63 -8.62 3.83 -7.52
CA VAL A 63 -9.70 3.33 -8.37
C VAL A 63 -9.70 4.12 -9.67
N GLU A 64 -9.58 3.43 -10.81
CA GLU A 64 -9.64 4.08 -12.11
C GLU A 64 -11.08 4.50 -12.45
N ASN A 65 -11.22 5.69 -13.05
CA ASN A 65 -12.48 6.26 -13.55
C ASN A 65 -13.52 6.61 -12.49
N GLU A 66 -13.17 6.59 -11.20
CA GLU A 66 -14.04 7.01 -10.10
C GLU A 66 -13.36 8.06 -9.23
N ASP A 67 -13.75 9.32 -9.42
CA ASP A 67 -13.35 10.45 -8.57
C ASP A 67 -14.61 11.14 -8.03
N TYR A 68 -14.61 11.50 -6.75
CA TYR A 68 -15.70 12.24 -6.13
C TYR A 68 -15.37 13.73 -6.10
N LEU A 69 -15.97 14.53 -6.99
CA LEU A 69 -15.72 15.98 -7.09
C LEU A 69 -14.21 16.32 -7.25
N GLY A 70 -13.45 15.46 -7.94
CA GLY A 70 -12.00 15.58 -8.09
C GLY A 70 -11.17 14.99 -6.93
N ILE A 71 -11.83 14.39 -5.93
CA ILE A 71 -11.18 13.66 -4.84
C ILE A 71 -11.02 12.20 -5.24
N ARG A 72 -9.77 11.73 -5.19
CA ARG A 72 -9.39 10.36 -5.56
C ARG A 72 -10.00 9.34 -4.60
N ILE A 73 -10.61 8.32 -5.14
CA ILE A 73 -11.15 7.19 -4.36
C ILE A 73 -10.09 6.08 -4.29
N TYR A 74 -9.92 5.51 -3.09
CA TYR A 74 -8.94 4.45 -2.84
C TYR A 74 -9.61 3.14 -2.46
N ARG A 75 -9.04 2.03 -2.94
CA ARG A 75 -9.44 0.68 -2.58
C ARG A 75 -8.35 0.02 -1.76
N PHE A 76 -8.74 -0.61 -0.65
CA PHE A 76 -7.83 -1.32 0.24
C PHE A 76 -8.15 -2.82 0.27
N TYR A 77 -7.12 -3.64 0.09
CA TYR A 77 -7.20 -5.08 0.22
C TYR A 77 -6.60 -5.53 1.54
N ILE A 78 -7.41 -6.15 2.39
CA ILE A 78 -7.01 -6.67 3.70
C ILE A 78 -7.10 -8.19 3.67
N LYS A 79 -6.05 -8.87 4.13
CA LYS A 79 -6.07 -10.32 4.34
C LYS A 79 -6.37 -10.63 5.81
N VAL A 80 -7.31 -11.54 6.04
CA VAL A 80 -7.66 -12.01 7.37
C VAL A 80 -6.69 -13.10 7.81
N SER A 81 -6.27 -13.07 9.07
CA SER A 81 -5.29 -13.98 9.65
C SER A 81 -5.69 -15.45 9.54
N ARG A 82 -6.98 -15.77 9.62
CA ARG A 82 -7.50 -17.14 9.62
C ARG A 82 -8.00 -17.59 8.24
N SER A 83 -7.16 -17.46 7.22
CA SER A 83 -7.46 -17.93 5.86
C SER A 83 -6.63 -19.16 5.49
N TYR A 84 -7.08 -20.34 5.92
CA TYR A 84 -6.55 -21.63 5.42
C TYR A 84 -7.24 -22.10 4.13
N LEU A 85 -8.15 -21.31 3.56
CA LEU A 85 -8.86 -21.65 2.32
C LEU A 85 -9.03 -20.39 1.46
N MET A 86 -8.11 -20.19 0.52
CA MET A 86 -8.49 -19.55 -0.74
C MET A 86 -8.84 -20.70 -1.69
N PRO A 87 -10.08 -20.83 -2.18
CA PRO A 87 -10.29 -21.57 -3.41
C PRO A 87 -9.64 -20.76 -4.53
N SER A 88 -8.58 -21.31 -5.09
CA SER A 88 -8.10 -20.95 -6.41
C SER A 88 -9.17 -21.34 -7.42
N SER A 89 -9.88 -20.38 -7.97
CA SER A 89 -10.72 -20.54 -9.16
C SER A 89 -10.53 -19.31 -10.03
#